data_AF-A0A1Q6VP08-F1
#
_entry.id   AF-A0A1Q6VP08-F1
#
_cell.length_a   1.000
_cell.length_b   1.000
_cell.length_c   1.000
_cell.angle_alpha   90.00
_cell.angle_beta   90.00
_cell.angle_gamma   90.00
#
_symmetry.space_group_name_H-M   'P 1'
#
loop_
_entity.id
_entity.type
_entity.pdbx_description
1 polymer ?
#
loop_
_entity_poly.entity_id
_entity_poly.type
_entity_poly.pdbx_seq_one_letter_code
_entity_poly.pdbx_strand_id
1 'polypeptide(L)'
;PGEAKASDIIHDADVVILNGDLHIATLDKEATLDMEMVVKPGRGYVPAERNKEEGLPIGVIAVDSIYSPVKRVNFLVENARVGRVTDYDKLILEIWTDGSLIPQDALSAAAGILKDHLDIFIHPEELTATKPEAGMEEERREVNKNLFRSVNELELSVRAANCLKNANIKTIADLVQKTEMEMLKTKNFGKKSLNEIKEILAEMGLSLGVKLDSLPSGDVGAKTGV
;
A
#
# COMPACT_ATOMS: atom_id res chain seq x y z
N PRO A 1 -11.42 55.09 1.68
CA PRO A 1 -10.34 54.10 1.72
C PRO A 1 -10.94 52.68 1.79
N GLY A 2 -10.45 51.79 0.94
CA GLY A 2 -10.88 50.39 0.89
C GLY A 2 -9.67 49.47 0.98
N GLU A 3 -9.83 48.31 1.61
CA GLU A 3 -8.81 47.27 1.62
C GLU A 3 -9.09 46.29 0.48
N ALA A 4 -8.06 45.96 -0.29
CA ALA A 4 -8.07 44.84 -1.22
C ALA A 4 -7.47 43.61 -0.54
N LYS A 5 -8.22 42.51 -0.51
CA LYS A 5 -7.83 41.22 0.07
C LYS A 5 -7.74 40.15 -1.00
N ALA A 6 -7.09 39.04 -0.68
CA ALA A 6 -7.01 37.90 -1.60
C ALA A 6 -8.39 37.31 -1.94
N SER A 7 -9.39 37.45 -1.07
CA SER A 7 -10.77 37.08 -1.36
C SER A 7 -11.42 37.88 -2.50
N ASP A 8 -10.88 39.04 -2.84
CA ASP A 8 -11.41 39.91 -3.90
C ASP A 8 -10.86 39.54 -5.29
N ILE A 9 -9.90 38.60 -5.36
CA ILE A 9 -9.34 38.12 -6.62
C ILE A 9 -10.37 37.26 -7.35
N ILE A 10 -10.66 37.62 -8.59
CA ILE A 10 -11.46 36.81 -9.51
C ILE A 10 -10.53 35.75 -10.11
N HIS A 11 -10.89 34.48 -9.95
CA HIS A 11 -10.07 33.36 -10.41
C HIS A 11 -10.92 32.31 -11.16
N ASP A 12 -10.24 31.48 -11.94
CA ASP A 12 -10.87 30.37 -12.65
C ASP A 12 -11.35 29.27 -11.70
N ALA A 13 -12.26 28.41 -12.18
CA ALA A 13 -12.85 27.34 -11.39
C ALA A 13 -11.85 26.30 -10.86
N ASP A 14 -10.71 26.14 -11.55
CA ASP A 14 -9.65 25.18 -11.20
C ASP A 14 -8.64 25.76 -10.18
N VAL A 15 -8.80 27.03 -9.80
CA VAL A 15 -7.94 27.72 -8.85
C VAL A 15 -8.69 27.89 -7.53
N VAL A 16 -7.99 27.69 -6.42
CA VAL A 16 -8.55 27.92 -5.08
C VAL A 16 -7.58 28.77 -4.27
N ILE A 17 -8.08 29.88 -3.73
CA ILE A 17 -7.32 30.76 -2.84
C ILE A 17 -7.48 30.27 -1.41
N LEU A 18 -6.38 29.83 -0.80
CA LEU A 18 -6.40 29.21 0.53
C LEU A 18 -6.49 30.22 1.67
N ASN A 19 -5.93 31.42 1.49
CA ASN A 19 -5.81 32.48 2.49
C ASN A 19 -6.50 33.77 2.02
N GLY A 20 -7.83 33.73 1.89
CA GLY A 20 -8.62 34.85 1.37
C GLY A 20 -8.55 36.13 2.20
N ASP A 21 -8.17 36.07 3.47
CA ASP A 21 -8.02 37.22 4.35
C ASP A 21 -6.71 37.99 4.16
N LEU A 22 -5.79 37.48 3.33
CA LEU A 22 -4.51 38.11 3.06
C LEU A 22 -4.70 39.53 2.53
N HIS A 23 -4.13 40.50 3.25
CA HIS A 23 -4.10 41.88 2.81
C HIS A 23 -3.15 42.07 1.63
N ILE A 24 -3.65 42.70 0.55
CA ILE A 24 -2.86 42.97 -0.65
C ILE A 24 -2.50 44.46 -0.72
N ALA A 25 -3.50 45.34 -0.64
CA ALA A 25 -3.30 46.78 -0.75
C ALA A 25 -4.39 47.58 -0.02
N THR A 26 -4.09 48.84 0.26
CA THR A 26 -5.06 49.83 0.73
C THR A 26 -5.25 50.89 -0.34
N LEU A 27 -6.48 51.12 -0.76
CA LEU A 27 -6.86 52.10 -1.79
C LEU A 27 -7.41 53.38 -1.16
N ASP A 28 -7.08 54.53 -1.72
CA ASP A 28 -7.70 55.81 -1.40
C ASP A 28 -9.12 55.92 -1.97
N LYS A 29 -9.87 56.97 -1.58
CA LYS A 29 -11.31 57.12 -1.89
C LYS A 29 -11.66 57.11 -3.39
N GLU A 30 -10.73 57.47 -4.27
CA GLU A 30 -10.93 57.53 -5.73
C GLU A 30 -9.94 56.64 -6.49
N ALA A 31 -9.23 55.75 -5.80
CA ALA A 31 -8.26 54.86 -6.42
C ALA A 31 -8.92 53.60 -6.98
N THR A 32 -8.47 53.15 -8.15
CA THR A 32 -8.86 51.88 -8.79
C THR A 32 -7.63 51.00 -8.94
N LEU A 33 -7.74 49.73 -8.56
CA LEU A 33 -6.70 48.73 -8.74
C LEU A 33 -7.19 47.66 -9.71
N ASP A 34 -6.47 47.50 -10.82
CA ASP A 34 -6.68 46.45 -11.81
C ASP A 34 -5.36 45.70 -11.96
N MET A 35 -5.40 44.38 -11.80
CA MET A 35 -4.24 43.51 -11.82
C MET A 35 -4.59 42.18 -12.47
N GLU A 36 -3.72 41.75 -13.39
CA GLU A 36 -3.75 40.42 -13.96
C GLU A 36 -2.56 39.62 -13.41
N MET A 37 -2.83 38.40 -12.94
CA MET A 37 -1.84 37.55 -12.30
C MET A 37 -1.79 36.20 -13.02
N VAL A 38 -0.58 35.70 -13.24
CA VAL A 38 -0.36 34.38 -13.84
C VAL A 38 0.19 33.44 -12.78
N VAL A 39 -0.50 32.34 -12.55
CA VAL A 39 -0.05 31.24 -11.70
C VAL A 39 0.37 30.05 -12.56
N LYS A 40 1.46 29.37 -12.19
CA LYS A 40 1.97 28.18 -12.89
C LYS A 40 2.28 27.09 -11.85
N PRO A 41 2.08 25.80 -12.16
CA PRO A 41 2.61 24.74 -11.33
C PRO A 41 4.14 24.71 -11.45
N GLY A 42 4.83 24.44 -10.34
CA GLY A 42 6.29 24.41 -10.31
C GLY A 42 6.84 23.61 -9.14
N ARG A 43 8.17 23.63 -8.99
CA ARG A 43 8.87 22.99 -7.87
C ARG A 43 10.01 23.87 -7.37
N GLY A 44 10.16 23.94 -6.04
CA GLY A 44 11.24 24.69 -5.41
C GLY A 44 11.08 26.20 -5.56
N TYR A 45 12.17 26.90 -5.83
CA TYR A 45 12.22 28.34 -5.97
C TYR A 45 12.64 28.74 -7.38
N VAL A 46 11.89 29.66 -7.99
CA VAL A 46 12.21 30.24 -9.30
C VAL A 46 12.39 31.75 -9.13
N PRO A 47 13.59 32.30 -9.37
CA PRO A 47 13.82 33.73 -9.26
C PRO A 47 13.11 34.49 -10.38
N ALA A 48 12.77 35.76 -10.12
CA ALA A 48 12.07 36.64 -11.06
C ALA A 48 12.72 36.70 -12.45
N GLU A 49 14.05 36.65 -12.56
CA GLU A 49 14.77 36.64 -13.83
C GLU A 49 14.41 35.46 -14.73
N ARG A 50 14.12 34.29 -14.14
CA ARG A 50 13.72 33.10 -14.91
C ARG A 50 12.26 33.14 -15.34
N ASN A 51 11.46 34.02 -14.74
CA ASN A 51 10.09 34.26 -15.14
C ASN A 51 9.97 35.30 -16.27
N LYS A 52 11.07 35.96 -16.65
CA LYS A 52 11.11 36.86 -17.81
C LYS A 52 11.23 36.04 -19.09
N GLU A 53 10.09 35.78 -19.72
CA GLU A 53 10.01 35.11 -21.02
C GLU A 53 10.11 36.14 -22.17
N GLU A 54 10.69 35.71 -23.30
CA GLU A 54 10.71 36.52 -24.52
C GLU A 54 9.28 36.69 -25.06
N GLY A 55 8.89 37.93 -25.38
CA GLY A 55 7.56 38.24 -25.91
C GLY A 55 6.52 38.64 -24.86
N LEU A 56 6.89 38.76 -23.58
CA LEU A 56 5.98 39.34 -22.58
C LEU A 56 5.61 40.80 -22.91
N PRO A 57 4.34 41.20 -22.74
CA PRO A 57 3.91 42.57 -22.94
C PRO A 57 4.67 43.57 -22.06
N ILE A 58 4.76 44.81 -22.54
CA ILE A 58 5.29 45.92 -21.73
C ILE A 58 4.37 46.13 -20.54
N GLY A 59 4.95 46.23 -19.34
CA GLY A 59 4.22 46.43 -18.08
C GLY A 59 4.10 45.18 -17.21
N VAL A 60 4.51 44.01 -17.70
CA VAL A 60 4.57 42.79 -16.89
C VAL A 60 5.72 42.89 -15.89
N ILE A 61 5.39 42.73 -14.60
CA ILE A 61 6.37 42.68 -13.51
C ILE A 61 6.59 41.21 -13.15
N ALA A 62 7.75 40.68 -13.52
CA ALA A 62 8.15 39.35 -13.09
C ALA A 62 8.47 39.37 -11.58
N VAL A 63 7.88 38.43 -10.85
CA VAL A 63 8.10 38.22 -9.42
C VAL A 63 8.69 36.84 -9.19
N ASP A 64 9.33 36.65 -8.04
CA ASP A 64 9.82 35.34 -7.62
C ASP A 64 8.65 34.37 -7.40
N SER A 65 8.86 33.09 -7.70
CA SER A 65 7.86 32.04 -7.48
C SER A 65 8.36 31.02 -6.47
N ILE A 66 7.56 30.81 -5.42
CA ILE A 66 7.83 29.86 -4.34
C ILE A 66 6.83 28.71 -4.49
N TYR A 67 7.33 27.53 -4.88
CA TYR A 67 6.57 26.30 -5.06
C TYR A 67 6.90 25.30 -3.96
N SER A 68 6.89 25.75 -2.70
CA SER A 68 7.21 24.93 -1.53
C SER A 68 6.06 24.97 -0.52
N PRO A 69 5.17 23.96 -0.52
CA PRO A 69 4.02 23.92 0.38
C PRO A 69 4.43 23.62 1.83
N VAL A 70 5.60 23.00 2.03
CA VAL A 70 6.15 22.70 3.36
C VAL A 70 6.98 23.89 3.84
N LYS A 71 6.61 24.45 5.00
CA LYS A 71 7.27 25.61 5.62
C LYS A 71 8.35 25.20 6.62
N ARG A 72 8.12 24.12 7.35
CA ARG A 72 9.03 23.62 8.40
C ARG A 72 8.85 22.12 8.58
N VAL A 73 9.95 21.45 8.90
CA VAL A 73 9.95 20.06 9.36
C VAL A 73 10.83 19.97 10.61
N ASN A 74 10.40 19.18 11.57
CA ASN A 74 11.17 18.82 12.76
C ASN A 74 11.06 17.31 12.98
N PHE A 75 12.07 16.70 13.58
CA PHE A 75 12.05 15.28 13.90
C PHE A 75 12.70 14.98 15.24
N LEU A 76 12.21 13.94 15.90
CA LEU A 76 12.75 13.43 17.15
C LEU A 76 12.78 11.90 17.10
N VAL A 77 13.90 11.32 17.53
CA VAL A 77 14.05 9.87 17.67
C VAL A 77 14.15 9.54 19.16
N GLU A 78 13.27 8.66 19.62
CA GLU A 78 13.21 8.21 21.01
C GLU A 78 13.25 6.68 21.07
N ASN A 79 13.80 6.12 22.15
CA ASN A 79 13.71 4.68 22.37
C ASN A 79 12.25 4.27 22.64
N ALA A 80 11.80 3.23 21.96
CA ALA A 80 10.52 2.59 22.18
C ALA A 80 10.70 1.16 22.69
N ARG A 81 9.84 0.82 23.66
CA ARG A 81 9.68 -0.55 24.12
C ARG A 81 8.45 -1.16 23.45
N VAL A 82 8.66 -2.26 22.75
CA VAL A 82 7.58 -3.04 22.12
C VAL A 82 7.54 -4.41 22.79
N GLY A 83 6.56 -4.59 23.69
CA GLY A 83 6.43 -5.80 24.49
C GLY A 83 7.62 -6.04 25.43
N ARG A 84 8.36 -7.15 25.20
CA ARG A 84 9.53 -7.53 26.01
C ARG A 84 10.85 -6.98 25.45
N VAL A 85 10.83 -6.41 24.25
CA VAL A 85 12.00 -5.92 23.51
C VAL A 85 12.11 -4.39 23.67
N THR A 86 13.29 -3.88 23.98
CA THR A 86 13.51 -2.49 24.43
C THR A 86 14.37 -1.64 23.48
N ASP A 87 14.78 -2.18 22.34
CA ASP A 87 15.75 -1.59 21.41
C ASP A 87 15.13 -1.08 20.09
N TYR A 88 13.82 -0.81 20.07
CA TYR A 88 13.19 -0.16 18.93
C TYR A 88 13.39 1.35 18.99
N ASP A 89 13.49 1.99 17.82
CA ASP A 89 13.44 3.43 17.68
C ASP A 89 12.02 3.88 17.29
N LYS A 90 11.55 4.95 17.95
CA LYS A 90 10.33 5.67 17.58
C LYS A 90 10.72 7.01 16.96
N LEU A 91 10.31 7.19 15.71
CA LEU A 91 10.44 8.45 15.00
C LEU A 91 9.16 9.28 15.15
N ILE A 92 9.31 10.52 15.60
CA ILE A 92 8.24 11.53 15.64
C ILE A 92 8.61 12.59 14.60
N LEU A 93 7.72 12.83 13.64
CA LEU A 93 7.87 13.86 12.60
C LEU A 93 6.81 14.93 12.81
N GLU A 94 7.24 16.18 12.86
CA GLU A 94 6.36 17.35 12.87
C GLU A 94 6.54 18.11 11.55
N ILE A 95 5.46 18.27 10.79
CA ILE A 95 5.47 18.85 9.45
C ILE A 95 4.45 19.98 9.42
N TRP A 96 4.90 21.19 9.09
CA TRP A 96 4.05 22.37 8.94
C TRP A 96 3.94 22.71 7.46
N THR A 97 2.72 22.68 6.94
CA THR A 97 2.40 23.06 5.56
C THR A 97 1.58 24.35 5.52
N ASP A 98 1.48 24.95 4.34
CA ASP A 98 0.66 26.14 4.09
C ASP A 98 -0.80 25.84 3.73
N GLY A 99 -1.19 24.56 3.74
CA GLY A 99 -2.54 24.10 3.41
C GLY A 99 -2.74 23.67 1.95
N SER A 100 -1.80 23.97 1.05
CA SER A 100 -1.90 23.54 -0.36
C SER A 100 -1.61 22.05 -0.54
N LEU A 101 -0.88 21.45 0.41
CA LEU A 101 -0.63 20.02 0.49
C LEU A 101 -0.76 19.57 1.95
N ILE A 102 -1.48 18.47 2.19
CA ILE A 102 -1.60 17.93 3.54
C ILE A 102 -0.27 17.27 3.97
N PRO A 103 0.11 17.33 5.26
CA PRO A 103 1.38 16.81 5.75
C PRO A 103 1.64 15.33 5.39
N GLN A 104 0.60 14.50 5.42
CA GLN A 104 0.68 13.08 5.10
C GLN A 104 1.05 12.84 3.63
N ASP A 105 0.41 13.57 2.71
CA ASP A 105 0.69 13.49 1.29
C ASP A 105 2.08 14.05 0.96
N ALA A 106 2.50 15.12 1.64
CA ALA A 106 3.85 15.65 1.53
C ALA A 106 4.91 14.61 1.91
N LEU A 107 4.70 13.89 3.02
CA LEU A 107 5.58 12.80 3.45
C LEU A 107 5.57 11.63 2.46
N SER A 108 4.39 11.24 1.96
CA SER A 108 4.26 10.17 0.97
C SER A 108 4.98 10.52 -0.35
N ALA A 109 4.82 11.76 -0.82
CA ALA A 109 5.51 12.25 -2.01
C ALA A 109 7.04 12.26 -1.81
N ALA A 110 7.51 12.70 -0.64
CA ALA A 110 8.93 12.69 -0.30
C ALA A 110 9.51 11.27 -0.26
N ALA A 111 8.79 10.31 0.34
CA ALA A 111 9.19 8.91 0.37
C ALA A 111 9.26 8.28 -1.02
N GLY A 112 8.28 8.58 -1.89
CA GLY A 112 8.29 8.16 -3.29
C GLY A 112 9.51 8.70 -4.04
N ILE A 113 9.78 10.00 -3.93
CA ILE A 113 10.96 10.63 -4.55
C ILE A 113 12.25 9.98 -4.03
N LEU A 114 12.36 9.74 -2.73
CA LEU A 114 13.54 9.08 -2.14
C LEU A 114 13.72 7.66 -2.69
N LYS A 115 12.65 6.89 -2.76
CA LYS A 115 12.67 5.54 -3.33
C LYS A 115 13.14 5.56 -4.79
N ASP A 116 12.57 6.42 -5.62
CA ASP A 116 12.94 6.53 -7.03
C ASP A 116 14.44 6.85 -7.22
N HIS A 117 15.01 7.68 -6.34
CA HIS A 117 16.45 7.97 -6.35
C HIS A 117 17.30 6.80 -5.86
N LEU A 118 16.79 6.00 -4.92
CA LEU A 118 17.50 4.81 -4.42
C LEU A 118 17.42 3.64 -5.42
N ASP A 119 16.33 3.50 -6.16
CA ASP A 119 16.11 2.42 -7.13
C ASP A 119 17.24 2.34 -8.19
N ILE A 120 17.89 3.47 -8.51
CA ILE A 120 19.04 3.53 -9.43
C ILE A 120 20.24 2.71 -8.91
N PHE A 121 20.36 2.57 -7.58
CA PHE A 121 21.45 1.84 -6.92
C PHE A 121 21.08 0.40 -6.57
N ILE A 122 19.82 0.01 -6.74
CA ILE A 122 19.36 -1.34 -6.42
C ILE A 122 19.62 -2.24 -7.63
N HIS A 123 20.64 -3.09 -7.54
CA HIS A 123 20.91 -4.11 -8.56
C HIS A 123 19.94 -5.28 -8.42
N PRO A 124 19.13 -5.61 -9.45
CA PRO A 124 18.15 -6.69 -9.38
C PRO A 124 18.74 -8.07 -9.04
N GLU A 125 20.02 -8.29 -9.39
CA GLU A 125 20.73 -9.54 -9.12
C GLU A 125 21.09 -9.74 -7.64
N GLU A 126 21.14 -8.66 -6.84
CA GLU A 126 21.45 -8.73 -5.40
C GLU A 126 20.20 -8.92 -4.51
N LEU A 127 19.03 -8.51 -5.00
CA LEU A 127 17.74 -8.70 -4.31
C LEU A 127 17.27 -10.16 -4.26
N THR A 128 17.72 -11.01 -5.20
CA THR A 128 17.43 -12.45 -5.17
C THR A 128 18.33 -13.20 -4.19
N ALA A 129 19.48 -12.64 -3.82
CA ALA A 129 20.41 -13.21 -2.86
C ALA A 129 20.08 -12.85 -1.39
N THR A 130 19.21 -11.86 -1.15
CA THR A 130 18.87 -11.31 0.17
C THR A 130 17.39 -11.45 0.54
N LYS A 131 16.75 -12.54 0.13
CA LYS A 131 15.60 -13.05 0.89
C LYS A 131 16.13 -13.98 1.99
N PRO A 132 16.24 -13.54 3.27
CA PRO A 132 16.11 -14.51 4.32
C PRO A 132 14.69 -15.09 4.21
N GLU A 133 14.58 -16.40 4.07
CA GLU A 133 13.32 -17.16 4.06
C GLU A 133 12.53 -17.05 5.40
N ALA A 134 12.79 -16.03 6.22
CA ALA A 134 12.30 -15.92 7.59
C ALA A 134 11.02 -15.06 7.76
N GLY A 135 10.39 -14.60 6.66
CA GLY A 135 9.23 -13.71 6.73
C GLY A 135 7.95 -14.22 6.04
N MET A 136 7.99 -15.37 5.35
CA MET A 136 6.85 -15.86 4.56
C MET A 136 5.98 -16.90 5.28
N GLU A 137 6.22 -17.17 6.57
CA GLU A 137 5.41 -18.13 7.34
C GLU A 137 4.21 -17.53 8.07
N GLU A 138 4.14 -16.21 8.29
CA GLU A 138 3.04 -15.62 9.08
C GLU A 138 1.86 -15.08 8.25
N GLU A 139 2.04 -14.76 6.96
CA GLU A 139 0.95 -14.27 6.09
C GLU A 139 0.17 -15.37 5.34
N ARG A 140 0.54 -16.65 5.49
CA ARG A 140 -0.16 -17.79 4.84
C ARG A 140 -1.26 -18.45 5.68
N ARG A 141 -1.75 -17.78 6.72
CA ARG A 141 -2.89 -18.28 7.53
C ARG A 141 -4.23 -17.67 7.14
N GLU A 142 -4.44 -17.35 5.86
CA GLU A 142 -5.81 -17.46 5.35
C GLU A 142 -6.17 -18.95 5.33
N VAL A 143 -7.05 -19.37 6.25
CA VAL A 143 -7.59 -20.73 6.27
C VAL A 143 -8.30 -20.95 4.93
N ASN A 144 -7.59 -21.59 4.00
CA ASN A 144 -8.06 -21.83 2.65
C ASN A 144 -9.42 -22.55 2.74
N LYS A 145 -10.51 -21.87 2.31
CA LYS A 145 -11.90 -22.37 2.43
C LYS A 145 -12.08 -23.77 1.81
N ASN A 146 -11.17 -24.17 0.93
CA ASN A 146 -11.13 -25.49 0.31
C ASN A 146 -10.80 -26.63 1.29
N LEU A 147 -10.21 -26.35 2.47
CA LEU A 147 -9.88 -27.37 3.48
C LEU A 147 -11.11 -28.18 3.94
N PHE A 148 -12.29 -27.57 3.98
CA PHE A 148 -13.54 -28.21 4.39
C PHE A 148 -14.27 -28.95 3.27
N ARG A 149 -13.79 -28.87 2.02
CA ARG A 149 -14.42 -29.56 0.89
C ARG A 149 -14.17 -31.06 0.95
N SER A 150 -15.10 -31.81 0.36
CA SER A 150 -14.96 -33.26 0.22
C SER A 150 -13.91 -33.59 -0.83
N VAL A 151 -13.10 -34.61 -0.57
CA VAL A 151 -12.14 -35.15 -1.54
C VAL A 151 -12.83 -35.67 -2.81
N ASN A 152 -14.12 -36.00 -2.74
CA ASN A 152 -14.91 -36.44 -3.89
C ASN A 152 -15.21 -35.31 -4.90
N GLU A 153 -15.05 -34.04 -4.49
CA GLU A 153 -15.21 -32.88 -5.39
C GLU A 153 -13.93 -32.60 -6.20
N LEU A 154 -12.82 -33.26 -5.85
CA LEU A 154 -11.61 -33.21 -6.65
C LEU A 154 -11.79 -34.09 -7.89
N GLU A 155 -11.49 -33.56 -9.08
CA GLU A 155 -11.55 -34.26 -10.36
C GLU A 155 -10.39 -35.28 -10.51
N LEU A 156 -10.35 -36.24 -9.59
CA LEU A 156 -9.32 -37.26 -9.51
C LEU A 156 -9.66 -38.48 -10.37
N SER A 157 -8.64 -39.19 -10.84
CA SER A 157 -8.81 -40.50 -11.44
C SER A 157 -9.55 -41.47 -10.50
N VAL A 158 -10.33 -42.37 -11.10
CA VAL A 158 -11.08 -43.42 -10.38
C VAL A 158 -10.18 -44.23 -9.44
N ARG A 159 -8.89 -44.36 -9.75
CA ARG A 159 -7.90 -45.02 -8.88
C ARG A 159 -7.54 -44.16 -7.66
N ALA A 160 -7.23 -42.88 -7.84
CA ALA A 160 -6.90 -41.98 -6.74
C ALA A 160 -8.08 -41.83 -5.77
N ALA A 161 -9.29 -41.60 -6.28
CA ALA A 161 -10.51 -41.46 -5.47
C ALA A 161 -10.80 -42.72 -4.62
N ASN A 162 -10.68 -43.92 -5.20
CA ASN A 162 -10.88 -45.17 -4.47
C ASN A 162 -9.80 -45.43 -3.41
N CYS A 163 -8.56 -45.03 -3.67
CA CYS A 163 -7.50 -45.18 -2.67
C CYS A 163 -7.69 -44.24 -1.48
N LEU A 164 -8.14 -43.00 -1.72
CA LEU A 164 -8.46 -42.03 -0.66
C LEU A 164 -9.64 -42.50 0.19
N LYS A 165 -10.68 -43.06 -0.45
CA LYS A 165 -11.82 -43.68 0.24
C LYS A 165 -11.40 -44.88 1.12
N ASN A 166 -10.51 -45.74 0.62
CA ASN A 166 -9.99 -46.88 1.38
C ASN A 166 -9.07 -46.47 2.54
N ALA A 167 -8.41 -45.32 2.42
CA ALA A 167 -7.60 -44.71 3.48
C ALA A 167 -8.43 -43.92 4.51
N ASN A 168 -9.76 -43.90 4.39
CA ASN A 168 -10.70 -43.13 5.22
C ASN A 168 -10.42 -41.61 5.23
N ILE A 169 -9.88 -41.09 4.12
CA ILE A 169 -9.64 -39.65 3.92
C ILE A 169 -10.90 -39.08 3.26
N LYS A 170 -11.61 -38.19 3.96
CA LYS A 170 -12.91 -37.66 3.50
C LYS A 170 -12.83 -36.18 3.09
N THR A 171 -12.00 -35.40 3.77
CA THR A 171 -11.86 -33.97 3.52
C THR A 171 -10.48 -33.60 3.00
N ILE A 172 -10.37 -32.45 2.33
CA ILE A 172 -9.07 -31.93 1.88
C ILE A 172 -8.16 -31.64 3.10
N ALA A 173 -8.73 -31.23 4.23
CA ALA A 173 -8.01 -31.09 5.50
C ALA A 173 -7.36 -32.40 5.96
N ASP A 174 -8.05 -33.54 5.83
CA ASP A 174 -7.47 -34.86 6.17
C ASP A 174 -6.34 -35.26 5.20
N LEU A 175 -6.45 -34.84 3.94
CA LEU A 175 -5.48 -35.15 2.89
C LEU A 175 -4.16 -34.37 3.07
N VAL A 176 -4.22 -33.06 3.32
CA VAL A 176 -3.01 -32.22 3.47
C VAL A 176 -2.20 -32.55 4.72
N GLN A 177 -2.82 -33.18 5.73
CA GLN A 177 -2.14 -33.63 6.95
C GLN A 177 -1.36 -34.93 6.75
N LYS A 178 -1.56 -35.65 5.64
CA LYS A 178 -0.80 -36.86 5.32
C LYS A 178 0.48 -36.50 4.58
N THR A 179 1.57 -37.15 4.99
CA THR A 179 2.84 -37.05 4.28
C THR A 179 2.84 -37.95 3.05
N GLU A 180 3.68 -37.61 2.07
CA GLU A 180 3.83 -38.40 0.84
C GLU A 180 4.21 -39.86 1.12
N MET A 181 5.04 -40.08 2.14
CA MET A 181 5.46 -41.41 2.58
C MET A 181 4.31 -42.23 3.15
N GLU A 182 3.35 -41.61 3.82
CA GLU A 182 2.16 -42.29 4.34
C GLU A 182 1.18 -42.62 3.21
N MET A 183 1.04 -41.73 2.22
CA MET A 183 0.21 -41.98 1.04
C MET A 183 0.73 -43.16 0.23
N LEU A 184 2.05 -43.26 0.02
CA LEU A 184 2.68 -44.38 -0.69
C LEU A 184 2.61 -45.73 0.05
N LYS A 185 2.40 -45.73 1.37
CA LYS A 185 2.18 -46.96 2.16
C LYS A 185 0.75 -47.48 2.07
N THR A 186 -0.17 -46.69 1.53
CA THR A 186 -1.57 -47.08 1.37
C THR A 186 -1.70 -48.15 0.28
N LYS A 187 -2.47 -49.19 0.57
CA LYS A 187 -2.69 -50.33 -0.33
C LYS A 187 -3.22 -49.84 -1.68
N ASN A 188 -2.54 -50.22 -2.76
CA ASN A 188 -2.84 -49.84 -4.16
C ASN A 188 -2.63 -48.36 -4.53
N PHE A 189 -1.94 -47.57 -3.68
CA PHE A 189 -1.60 -46.18 -3.97
C PHE A 189 -0.26 -46.11 -4.74
N GLY A 190 -0.26 -45.50 -5.93
CA GLY A 190 0.89 -45.46 -6.83
C GLY A 190 1.46 -44.05 -7.05
N LYS A 191 2.71 -43.97 -7.55
CA LYS A 191 3.38 -42.69 -7.88
C LYS A 191 2.58 -41.79 -8.82
N LYS A 192 1.83 -42.38 -9.75
CA LYS A 192 0.97 -41.64 -10.69
C LYS A 192 -0.19 -40.91 -9.98
N SER A 193 -0.85 -41.59 -9.04
CA SER A 193 -1.93 -40.98 -8.23
C SER A 193 -1.41 -39.95 -7.24
N LEU A 194 -0.18 -40.14 -6.74
CA LEU A 194 0.48 -39.16 -5.88
C LEU A 194 0.72 -37.83 -6.62
N ASN A 195 1.25 -37.90 -7.85
CA ASN A 195 1.52 -36.71 -8.65
C ASN A 195 0.23 -35.98 -9.04
N GLU A 196 -0.80 -36.72 -9.41
CA GLU A 196 -2.15 -36.18 -9.72
C GLU A 196 -2.72 -35.38 -8.54
N ILE A 197 -2.60 -35.91 -7.32
CA ILE A 197 -3.03 -35.19 -6.11
C ILE A 197 -2.17 -33.95 -5.84
N LYS A 198 -0.85 -34.03 -6.04
CA LYS A 198 0.04 -32.87 -5.84
C LYS A 198 -0.25 -31.73 -6.81
N GLU A 199 -0.53 -32.04 -8.07
CA GLU A 199 -0.87 -31.05 -9.10
C GLU A 199 -2.15 -30.30 -8.72
N ILE A 200 -3.21 -31.03 -8.35
CA ILE A 200 -4.49 -30.44 -7.94
C ILE A 200 -4.37 -29.66 -6.62
N LEU A 201 -3.60 -30.17 -5.64
CA LEU A 201 -3.34 -29.42 -4.41
C LEU A 201 -2.54 -28.15 -4.69
N ALA A 202 -1.57 -28.19 -5.60
CA ALA A 202 -0.79 -27.02 -5.99
C ALA A 202 -1.63 -25.95 -6.69
N GLU A 203 -2.58 -26.34 -7.56
CA GLU A 203 -3.57 -25.42 -8.15
C GLU A 203 -4.44 -24.73 -7.08
N MET A 204 -4.70 -25.42 -5.98
CA MET A 204 -5.42 -24.89 -4.82
C MET A 204 -4.52 -24.16 -3.81
N GLY A 205 -3.21 -24.06 -4.06
CA GLY A 205 -2.24 -23.44 -3.15
C GLY A 205 -1.95 -24.26 -1.87
N LEU A 206 -2.22 -25.57 -1.90
CA LEU A 206 -2.04 -26.50 -0.79
C LEU A 206 -0.89 -27.49 -1.05
N SER A 207 -0.35 -28.09 0.00
CA SER A 207 0.70 -29.11 -0.07
C SER A 207 0.46 -30.24 0.94
N LEU A 208 1.09 -31.40 0.70
CA LEU A 208 1.04 -32.55 1.61
C LEU A 208 2.02 -32.37 2.78
N GLY A 209 1.65 -32.86 3.96
CA GLY A 209 2.47 -32.83 5.17
C GLY A 209 2.32 -31.56 6.03
N VAL A 210 1.27 -30.77 5.83
CA VAL A 210 0.99 -29.58 6.63
C VAL A 210 0.31 -29.99 7.93
N LYS A 211 0.89 -29.63 9.09
CA LYS A 211 0.25 -29.82 10.40
C LYS A 211 -0.77 -28.70 10.64
N LEU A 212 -2.05 -29.03 10.63
CA LEU A 212 -3.12 -28.12 11.02
C LEU A 212 -3.33 -28.20 12.54
N ASP A 213 -2.50 -27.49 13.30
CA ASP A 213 -2.70 -27.36 14.75
C ASP A 213 -3.87 -26.39 15.01
N SER A 214 -5.03 -26.96 15.37
CA SER A 214 -6.34 -26.33 15.65
C SER A 214 -7.27 -26.12 14.44
N LEU A 215 -8.19 -27.06 14.26
CA LEU A 215 -9.47 -26.79 13.60
C LEU A 215 -10.45 -26.35 14.71
N PRO A 216 -11.07 -25.15 14.66
CA PRO A 216 -12.22 -24.88 15.52
C PRO A 216 -13.34 -25.84 15.12
N SER A 217 -13.84 -26.60 16.09
CA SER A 217 -14.98 -27.49 15.94
C SER A 217 -16.14 -26.73 15.28
N GLY A 218 -16.46 -27.07 14.04
CA GLY A 218 -17.64 -26.58 13.36
C GLY A 218 -18.88 -27.14 14.06
N ASP A 219 -19.48 -26.33 14.91
CA ASP A 219 -20.79 -26.60 15.48
C ASP A 219 -21.82 -26.61 14.34
N VAL A 220 -22.43 -27.78 14.13
CA VAL A 220 -23.50 -27.98 13.16
C VAL A 220 -24.74 -27.34 13.77
N GLY A 221 -24.97 -26.07 13.43
CA GLY A 221 -26.19 -25.33 13.76
C GLY A 221 -27.41 -25.95 13.11
N ALA A 222 -27.96 -27.01 13.71
CA ALA A 222 -29.33 -27.46 13.48
C ALA A 222 -30.28 -26.56 14.29
N LYS A 223 -30.79 -25.50 13.66
CA LYS A 223 -32.01 -24.81 14.11
C LYS A 223 -32.94 -24.60 12.92
N THR A 224 -33.85 -25.56 12.72
CA THR A 224 -35.19 -25.31 12.19
C THR A 224 -36.16 -26.14 13.03
N GLY A 225 -37.04 -25.44 13.76
CA GLY A 225 -37.99 -26.08 14.67
C GLY A 225 -38.89 -25.07 15.37
N VAL A 226 -40.00 -24.77 14.68
CA VAL A 226 -41.23 -24.03 15.07
C VAL A 226 -41.12 -22.50 15.13
#